data_AF-A0A5E4KEG2-F1
#
_entry.id   AF-A0A5E4KEG2-F1
#
_cell.length_a   1.000
_cell.length_b   1.000
_cell.length_c   1.000
_cell.angle_alpha   90.00
_cell.angle_beta   90.00
_cell.angle_gamma   90.00
#
_symmetry.space_group_name_H-M   'P 1'
#
loop_
_entity.id
_entity.type
_entity.pdbx_description
1 polymer ?
#
loop_
_entity_poly.entity_id
_entity_poly.type
_entity_poly.pdbx_seq_one_letter_code
_entity_poly.pdbx_strand_id
1 'polypeptide(L)' 'MKNVDKTEVQLIKELREINPGVKVIAVSGLTEKDKLVKVDKAHVDAFLTKPYTAEKLLNTVNDILSTK' A
#
# COMPACT_ATOMS: atom_id res chain seq x y z
N MET A 1 24.40 11.17 -9.43
CA MET A 1 23.21 10.31 -9.48
C MET A 1 22.98 9.78 -8.07
N LYS A 2 22.17 10.46 -7.25
CA LYS A 2 21.89 10.00 -5.88
C LYS A 2 20.77 8.96 -5.99
N ASN A 3 21.10 7.69 -5.76
CA ASN A 3 20.08 6.70 -5.43
C ASN A 3 19.53 7.09 -4.06
N VAL A 4 18.49 7.90 -4.08
CA VAL A 4 17.73 8.27 -2.89
C VAL A 4 16.90 7.05 -2.55
N ASP A 5 17.11 6.47 -1.38
CA ASP A 5 16.18 5.52 -0.78
C ASP A 5 14.80 6.19 -0.74
N LYS A 6 13.96 5.90 -1.76
CA LYS A 6 12.62 6.47 -1.84
C LYS A 6 11.80 5.86 -0.72
N THR A 7 11.23 6.72 0.11
CA THR A 7 10.31 6.25 1.15
C THR A 7 9.08 5.59 0.52
N GLU A 8 8.52 4.58 1.18
CA GLU A 8 7.33 3.84 0.71
C GLU A 8 6.16 4.79 0.36
N VAL A 9 5.98 5.85 1.14
CA VAL A 9 4.98 6.91 0.90
C VAL A 9 5.24 7.71 -0.38
N GLN A 10 6.51 7.98 -0.69
CA GLN A 10 6.85 8.77 -1.86
C GLN A 10 6.60 8.00 -3.16
N LEU A 11 6.87 6.69 -3.15
CA LEU A 11 6.52 5.82 -4.26
C LEU A 11 5.01 5.83 -4.54
N ILE A 12 4.17 5.74 -3.50
CA ILE A 12 2.71 5.76 -3.64
C ILE A 12 2.25 7.08 -4.29
N LYS A 13 2.83 8.21 -3.89
CA LYS A 13 2.51 9.52 -4.48
C LYS A 13 2.91 9.58 -5.96
N GLU A 14 4.13 9.19 -6.29
CA GLU A 14 4.62 9.19 -7.68
C GLU A 14 3.77 8.27 -8.59
N LEU A 15 3.36 7.09 -8.10
CA LEU A 15 2.47 6.21 -8.86
C LEU A 15 1.09 6.84 -9.13
N ARG A 16 0.55 7.61 -8.17
CA ARG A 16 -0.72 8.32 -8.33
C ARG A 16 -0.63 9.54 -9.23
N GLU A 17 0.54 10.18 -9.33
CA GLU A 17 0.80 11.23 -10.33
C GLU A 17 0.76 10.65 -11.76
N ILE A 18 1.26 9.42 -11.94
CA ILE A 18 1.24 8.74 -13.24
C ILE A 18 -0.16 8.21 -13.57
N ASN A 19 -0.83 7.58 -12.60
CA ASN A 19 -2.19 7.07 -12.76
C ASN A 19 -3.02 7.39 -11.50
N PRO A 20 -3.87 8.42 -11.53
CA PRO A 20 -4.71 8.79 -10.39
C PRO A 20 -5.65 7.68 -9.91
N GLY A 21 -5.99 6.73 -10.78
CA GLY A 21 -6.86 5.58 -10.47
C GLY A 21 -6.12 4.34 -9.99
N VAL A 22 -4.79 4.38 -9.83
CA VAL A 22 -4.02 3.21 -9.36
C VAL A 22 -4.45 2.82 -7.95
N LYS A 23 -4.78 1.55 -7.78
CA LYS A 23 -5.14 0.96 -6.49
C LYS A 23 -3.89 0.43 -5.80
N VAL A 24 -3.73 0.75 -4.51
CA VAL A 24 -2.55 0.41 -3.72
C VAL A 24 -2.96 -0.39 -2.49
N ILE A 25 -2.42 -1.61 -2.38
CA ILE A 25 -2.43 -2.41 -1.16
C ILE A 25 -1.05 -2.30 -0.51
N ALA A 26 -0.97 -1.71 0.67
CA ALA A 26 0.29 -1.69 1.41
C ALA A 26 0.44 -2.92 2.29
N VAL A 27 1.67 -3.42 2.41
CA VAL A 27 1.96 -4.67 3.11
C VAL A 27 3.18 -4.48 4.03
N SER A 28 3.01 -4.62 5.35
CA SER A 28 4.13 -4.53 6.33
C SER A 28 4.22 -5.72 7.29
N GLY A 29 5.36 -5.84 7.96
CA GLY A 29 5.58 -6.82 9.04
C GLY A 29 5.13 -6.32 10.42
N LEU A 30 5.02 -7.26 11.37
CA LEU A 30 4.60 -7.05 12.78
C LEU A 30 5.38 -5.95 13.54
N THR A 31 6.64 -5.68 13.16
CA THR A 31 7.53 -4.72 13.82
C THR A 31 7.50 -3.31 13.22
N GLU A 32 6.73 -3.07 12.16
CA GLU A 32 6.77 -1.81 11.41
C GLU A 32 5.59 -0.88 11.69
N LYS A 33 5.12 -0.82 12.96
CA LYS A 33 3.98 0.02 13.36
C LYS A 33 4.13 1.50 12.98
N ASP A 34 5.34 2.04 13.03
CA ASP A 34 5.59 3.44 12.67
C ASP A 34 5.50 3.70 11.15
N LYS A 35 5.69 2.66 10.33
CA LYS A 35 5.50 2.76 8.88
C LYS A 35 4.02 2.72 8.52
N LEU A 36 3.20 1.97 9.27
CA LEU A 36 1.74 1.97 9.12
C LEU A 36 1.15 3.37 9.19
N VAL A 37 1.56 4.15 10.20
CA VAL A 37 1.06 5.53 10.40
C VAL A 37 1.41 6.45 9.22
N LYS A 38 2.56 6.24 8.58
CA LYS A 38 2.97 7.03 7.41
C LYS A 38 2.22 6.63 6.15
N VAL A 39 1.97 5.34 5.97
CA VAL A 39 1.21 4.79 4.84
C VAL A 39 -0.28 5.13 4.94
N ASP A 40 -0.84 5.13 6.15
CA ASP A 40 -2.21 5.56 6.42
C ASP A 40 -2.43 7.02 6.00
N LYS A 41 -1.45 7.89 6.29
CA LYS A 41 -1.40 9.28 5.78
C LYS A 41 -1.25 9.39 4.26
N ALA A 42 -0.88 8.31 3.57
CA ALA A 42 -0.77 8.27 2.10
C ALA A 42 -2.07 7.78 1.42
N HIS A 43 -3.13 7.49 2.20
CA HIS A 43 -4.45 7.07 1.70
C HIS A 43 -4.39 5.88 0.72
N VAL A 44 -3.75 4.79 1.14
CA VAL A 44 -3.79 3.51 0.41
C VAL A 44 -5.20 2.90 0.43
N ASP A 45 -5.53 2.07 -0.56
CA ASP A 45 -6.85 1.46 -0.71
C ASP A 45 -7.05 0.28 0.26
N ALA A 46 -5.98 -0.40 0.67
CA ALA A 46 -6.01 -1.36 1.76
C ALA A 46 -4.65 -1.58 2.42
N PHE A 47 -4.67 -2.24 3.56
CA PHE A 47 -3.50 -2.64 4.32
C PHE A 47 -3.52 -4.13 4.67
N LEU A 48 -2.40 -4.83 4.49
CA LEU A 48 -2.20 -6.22 4.92
C LEU A 48 -0.96 -6.35 5.83
N THR A 49 -1.13 -7.00 6.96
CA THR A 49 -0.03 -7.34 7.87
C THR A 49 0.47 -8.75 7.59
N LYS A 50 1.80 -8.93 7.51
CA LYS A 50 2.41 -10.25 7.37
C LYS A 50 2.48 -10.97 8.73
N PRO A 51 2.31 -12.31 8.76
CA PRO A 51 1.89 -13.16 7.64
C PRO A 51 0.38 -13.05 7.36
N TYR A 52 -0.02 -13.20 6.10
CA TYR A 52 -1.42 -13.28 5.67
C TYR A 52 -1.62 -14.51 4.77
N THR A 53 -2.86 -14.99 4.70
CA THR A 53 -3.23 -16.13 3.84
C THR A 53 -3.51 -15.69 2.41
N ALA A 54 -3.46 -16.64 1.47
CA ALA A 54 -3.86 -16.39 0.08
C ALA A 54 -5.33 -15.94 -0.02
N GLU A 55 -6.21 -16.55 0.77
CA GLU A 55 -7.62 -16.15 0.87
C GLU A 55 -7.76 -14.67 1.29
N LYS A 56 -7.00 -14.24 2.32
CA LYS A 56 -7.03 -12.85 2.76
C LYS A 56 -6.59 -11.89 1.66
N LEU A 57 -5.54 -12.24 0.90
CA LEU A 57 -5.09 -11.45 -0.22
C LEU A 57 -6.15 -11.36 -1.33
N LEU A 58 -6.72 -12.49 -1.74
CA LEU A 58 -7.72 -12.54 -2.81
C LEU A 58 -8.99 -11.75 -2.45
N ASN A 59 -9.46 -11.88 -1.21
CA ASN A 59 -10.62 -11.11 -0.74
C ASN A 59 -10.31 -9.60 -0.76
N THR A 60 -9.15 -9.18 -0.27
CA THR A 60 -8.75 -7.76 -0.31
C THR A 60 -8.62 -7.21 -1.72
N VAL A 61 -8.08 -7.99 -2.67
CA VAL A 61 -8.04 -7.59 -4.08
C VAL A 61 -9.46 -7.45 -4.63
N ASN A 62 -10.33 -8.41 -4.35
CA ASN A 62 -11.72 -8.39 -4.80
C ASN A 62 -12.48 -7.16 -4.26
N ASP A 63 -12.32 -6.83 -2.98
CA ASP A 63 -12.98 -5.69 -2.34
C ASP A 63 -12.60 -4.37 -3.04
N ILE A 64 -11.31 -4.17 -3.31
CA ILE A 64 -10.79 -2.93 -3.90
C ILE A 64 -11.19 -2.79 -5.38
N LEU A 65 -11.27 -3.91 -6.12
CA LEU A 65 -11.66 -3.90 -7.53
C LEU A 65 -13.18 -3.83 -7.72
N SER A 66 -13.97 -4.29 -6.74
CA SER A 66 -15.45 -4.32 -6.82
C SER A 66 -16.10 -3.01 -6.35
N THR A 67 -15.34 -2.12 -5.73
CA THR A 67 -15.85 -0.81 -5.30
C THR A 67 -16.00 0.10 -6.51
N LYS A 68 -17.26 0.47 -6.84
CA LYS A 68 -17.63 1.38 -7.95
C LYS A 68 -17.15 2.80 -7.72
#